data_AF-A0A4V0X6N9-F1
#
_entry.id   AF-A0A4V0X6N9-F1
#
_cell.length_a   1.000
_cell.length_b   1.000
_cell.length_c   1.000
_cell.angle_alpha   90.00
_cell.angle_beta   90.00
_cell.angle_gamma   90.00
#
_symmetry.space_group_name_H-M   'P 1'
#
loop_
_entity.id
_entity.type
_entity.pdbx_description
1 polymer ?
#
loop_
_entity_poly.entity_id
_entity_poly.type
_entity_poly.pdbx_seq_one_letter_code
_entity_poly.pdbx_strand_id
1 'polypeptide(L)'
;MQLGHYATITHVSHSQENSNWGDVIPVDLSNEQNPFTHFINPDTSIVRCELHFKDANDVVEFYDAASKSGWLKSTAMGIHLMSNSLIYDYINHNIAITLFYSLLTSGIAIVLMLFFITKSWKQALIGLLPNVVPLSIAVWVFSIFGFSLNILTAITATVCIGLLDDDTVHLLYRKFVLKQPVNTLANSIVNTAILLAVGFGFFLMSDFYPTQVFGGVSALVFVFGILGELTLFQVVMDWIQPKSKSQ
;
A
#
# COMPACT_ATOMS: atom_id res chain seq x y z
N MET A 1 16.57 27.28 7.98
CA MET A 1 15.72 28.45 8.27
C MET A 1 15.95 29.48 7.16
N GLN A 2 15.34 29.23 6.00
CA GLN A 2 15.19 30.14 4.86
C GLN A 2 14.26 29.40 3.90
N LEU A 3 12.98 29.79 3.89
CA LEU A 3 11.95 29.25 2.98
C LEU A 3 12.26 29.79 1.58
N GLY A 4 13.01 29.02 0.79
CA GLY A 4 13.28 29.32 -0.60
C GLY A 4 12.49 28.36 -1.47
N HIS A 5 11.35 28.82 -1.99
CA HIS A 5 10.69 28.48 -3.27
C HIS A 5 9.24 28.97 -3.18
N TYR A 6 9.03 30.21 -3.61
CA TYR A 6 7.73 30.88 -3.55
C TYR A 6 6.76 30.27 -4.56
N ALA A 7 5.50 30.06 -4.14
CA ALA A 7 4.38 29.83 -5.05
C ALA A 7 4.34 30.97 -6.08
N THR A 8 4.31 30.63 -7.37
CA THR A 8 4.25 31.64 -8.43
C THR A 8 2.78 32.00 -8.66
N ILE A 9 2.36 33.17 -8.18
CA ILE A 9 1.04 33.72 -8.48
C ILE A 9 1.03 34.04 -9.97
N THR A 10 0.47 33.15 -10.78
CA THR A 10 0.55 33.23 -12.25
C THR A 10 -0.54 34.12 -12.86
N HIS A 11 -1.45 34.68 -12.05
CA HIS A 11 -2.40 35.66 -12.53
C HIS A 11 -2.87 36.62 -11.42
N VAL A 12 -2.19 37.75 -11.26
CA VAL A 12 -2.80 38.97 -10.70
C VAL A 12 -3.02 39.87 -11.90
N SER A 13 -4.24 39.90 -12.44
CA SER A 13 -4.57 40.87 -13.47
C SER A 13 -4.53 42.27 -12.85
N HIS A 14 -3.55 43.06 -13.31
CA HIS A 14 -3.30 44.47 -13.01
C HIS A 14 -3.03 44.83 -11.54
N SER A 15 -1.77 44.67 -11.12
CA SER A 15 -1.13 45.76 -10.38
C SER A 15 0.13 46.20 -11.12
N GLN A 16 0.11 47.43 -11.64
CA GLN A 16 1.35 48.10 -12.02
C GLN A 16 2.19 48.30 -10.75
N GLU A 17 3.51 48.25 -10.90
CA GLU A 17 4.56 48.32 -9.86
C GLU A 17 4.45 49.46 -8.83
N ASN A 18 3.47 50.37 -8.97
CA ASN A 18 3.30 51.55 -8.13
C ASN A 18 1.85 51.79 -7.64
N SER A 19 0.98 50.78 -7.66
CA SER A 19 -0.39 50.93 -7.14
C SER A 19 -0.40 51.00 -5.61
N ASN A 20 -0.81 52.15 -5.06
CA ASN A 20 -1.21 52.24 -3.66
C ASN A 20 -2.32 51.22 -3.43
N TRP A 21 -2.22 50.41 -2.37
CA TRP A 21 -3.24 49.41 -2.01
C TRP A 21 -4.64 50.01 -1.76
N GLY A 22 -4.76 51.34 -1.69
CA GLY A 22 -6.03 52.08 -1.64
C GLY A 22 -6.75 52.24 -2.98
N ASP A 23 -6.09 51.96 -4.12
CA ASP A 23 -6.67 52.03 -5.47
C ASP A 23 -7.20 50.67 -5.97
N VAL A 24 -7.27 49.67 -5.07
CA VAL A 24 -7.98 48.42 -5.35
C VAL A 24 -9.47 48.75 -5.45
N ILE A 25 -9.93 48.89 -6.69
CA ILE A 25 -11.34 49.16 -7.00
C ILE A 25 -12.19 48.12 -6.25
N PRO A 26 -13.18 48.54 -5.43
CA PRO A 26 -14.09 47.59 -4.82
C PRO A 26 -14.87 46.90 -5.94
N VAL A 27 -14.46 45.68 -6.28
CA VAL A 27 -15.17 44.85 -7.26
C VAL A 27 -16.41 44.32 -6.56
N ASP A 28 -17.58 44.76 -7.00
CA ASP A 28 -18.85 44.18 -6.57
C ASP A 28 -18.88 42.70 -6.98
N LEU A 29 -18.89 41.83 -5.98
CA LEU A 29 -18.85 40.38 -6.16
C LEU A 29 -20.12 39.85 -6.86
N SER A 30 -21.20 40.63 -6.87
CA SER A 30 -22.49 40.28 -7.49
C SER A 30 -22.62 40.75 -8.94
N ASN A 31 -21.65 41.51 -9.46
CA ASN A 31 -21.69 42.03 -10.82
C ASN A 31 -21.39 40.92 -11.85
N GLU A 32 -22.26 40.73 -12.84
CA GLU A 32 -22.07 39.75 -13.94
C GLU A 32 -20.81 40.02 -14.78
N GLN A 33 -20.29 41.25 -14.77
CA GLN A 33 -19.04 41.61 -15.46
C GLN A 33 -17.77 41.30 -14.63
N ASN A 34 -17.91 40.70 -13.45
CA ASN A 34 -16.76 40.39 -12.60
C ASN A 34 -15.92 39.25 -13.22
N PRO A 35 -14.63 39.48 -13.55
CA PRO A 35 -13.77 38.45 -14.14
C PRO A 35 -13.48 37.27 -13.20
N PHE A 36 -13.78 37.41 -11.90
CA PHE A 36 -13.60 36.39 -10.87
C PHE A 36 -14.89 35.64 -10.53
N THR A 37 -15.99 35.83 -11.26
CA THR A 37 -17.25 35.09 -11.06
C THR A 37 -17.06 33.57 -11.07
N HIS A 38 -16.08 33.04 -11.80
CA HIS A 38 -15.77 31.59 -11.82
C HIS A 38 -15.17 31.05 -10.51
N PHE A 39 -14.59 31.93 -9.68
CA PHE A 39 -13.99 31.58 -8.40
C PHE A 39 -14.93 31.81 -7.21
N ILE A 40 -16.10 32.40 -7.44
CA ILE A 40 -17.07 32.76 -6.40
C ILE A 40 -18.35 31.99 -6.67
N ASN A 41 -18.86 31.28 -5.67
CA ASN A 41 -20.13 30.59 -5.79
C ASN A 41 -21.28 31.62 -5.98
N PRO A 42 -22.36 31.34 -6.73
CA PRO A 42 -23.42 32.32 -6.98
C PRO A 42 -24.14 32.84 -5.72
N ASP A 43 -24.14 32.05 -4.65
CA ASP A 43 -24.66 32.43 -3.33
C ASP A 43 -23.63 33.20 -2.48
N THR A 44 -22.45 33.48 -3.01
CA THR A 44 -21.29 34.12 -2.38
C THR A 44 -20.76 33.40 -1.13
N SER A 45 -21.20 32.17 -0.86
CA SER A 45 -20.84 31.45 0.37
C SER A 45 -19.44 30.86 0.33
N ILE A 46 -18.90 30.63 -0.88
CA ILE A 46 -17.59 30.02 -1.10
C ILE A 46 -16.80 30.86 -2.10
N VAL A 47 -15.56 31.16 -1.72
CA VAL A 47 -14.55 31.76 -2.60
C VAL A 47 -13.43 30.73 -2.78
N ARG A 48 -13.07 30.46 -4.04
CA ARG A 48 -11.98 29.54 -4.42
C ARG A 48 -10.74 30.34 -4.76
N CYS A 49 -9.61 29.92 -4.24
CA CYS A 49 -8.29 30.45 -4.59
C CYS A 49 -7.42 29.27 -5.03
N GLU A 50 -6.83 29.37 -6.21
CA GLU A 50 -5.95 28.35 -6.78
C GLU A 50 -4.50 28.81 -6.68
N LEU A 51 -3.65 27.97 -6.09
CA LEU A 51 -2.22 28.20 -5.96
C LEU A 51 -1.50 27.14 -6.81
N HIS A 52 -0.65 27.59 -7.72
CA HIS A 52 0.15 26.70 -8.56
C HIS A 52 1.57 26.58 -8.00
N PHE A 53 1.96 25.34 -7.75
CA PHE A 53 3.29 24.96 -7.29
C PHE A 53 4.01 24.22 -8.40
N LYS A 54 5.33 24.28 -8.39
CA LYS A 54 6.16 23.60 -9.39
C LYS A 54 6.19 22.09 -9.12
N ASP A 55 6.35 21.72 -7.86
CA ASP A 55 6.49 20.34 -7.44
C ASP A 55 5.42 19.93 -6.40
N ALA A 56 5.04 18.65 -6.40
CA ALA A 56 4.03 18.13 -5.47
C ALA A 56 4.49 18.22 -4.00
N ASN A 57 5.79 18.09 -3.75
CA ASN A 57 6.37 18.20 -2.40
C ASN A 57 6.18 19.60 -1.82
N ASP A 58 6.26 20.65 -2.65
CA ASP A 58 6.06 22.04 -2.22
C ASP A 58 4.62 22.25 -1.70
N VAL A 59 3.65 21.54 -2.29
CA VAL A 59 2.25 21.58 -1.85
C VAL A 59 2.11 20.98 -0.45
N VAL A 60 2.76 19.83 -0.21
CA VAL A 60 2.75 19.16 1.10
C VAL A 60 3.45 20.02 2.15
N GLU A 61 4.62 20.59 1.82
CA GLU A 61 5.37 21.47 2.73
C GLU A 61 4.57 22.74 3.06
N PHE A 62 3.93 23.36 2.06
CA PHE A 62 3.05 24.50 2.26
C PHE A 62 1.89 24.17 3.19
N TYR A 63 1.20 23.04 2.95
CA TYR A 63 0.08 22.60 3.78
C TYR A 63 0.51 22.38 5.23
N ASP A 64 1.64 21.71 5.44
CA ASP A 64 2.19 21.45 6.79
C ASP A 64 2.58 22.75 7.51
N ALA A 65 3.24 23.66 6.80
CA ALA A 65 3.60 24.96 7.34
C ALA A 65 2.35 25.78 7.69
N ALA A 66 1.33 25.74 6.83
CA ALA A 66 0.08 26.48 7.02
C ALA A 66 -0.76 25.93 8.18
N SER A 67 -0.82 24.60 8.31
CA SER A 67 -1.49 23.92 9.41
C SER A 67 -0.83 24.23 10.76
N LYS A 68 0.51 24.26 10.81
CA LYS A 68 1.28 24.55 12.05
C LYS A 68 1.22 26.01 12.48
N SER A 69 1.22 26.95 11.54
CA SER A 69 1.23 28.39 11.83
C SER A 69 -0.13 28.95 12.24
N GLY A 70 -1.21 28.18 12.09
CA GLY A 70 -2.53 28.50 12.67
C GLY A 70 -3.30 29.61 11.97
N TRP A 71 -2.73 30.28 10.95
CA TRP A 71 -3.43 31.32 10.17
C TRP A 71 -4.67 30.77 9.46
N LEU A 72 -4.69 29.47 9.13
CA LEU A 72 -5.88 28.80 8.58
C LEU A 72 -7.10 28.83 9.52
N LYS A 73 -6.86 29.01 10.83
CA LYS A 73 -7.91 29.08 11.87
C LYS A 73 -8.14 30.50 12.37
N SER A 74 -7.35 31.49 11.94
CA SER A 74 -7.41 32.86 12.46
C SER A 74 -8.39 33.76 11.71
N THR A 75 -9.12 33.22 10.73
CA THR A 75 -10.04 33.96 9.87
C THR A 75 -11.49 33.65 10.22
N ALA A 76 -12.39 34.63 10.04
CA ALA A 76 -13.82 34.41 10.23
C ALA A 76 -14.44 33.45 9.17
N MET A 77 -13.75 33.27 8.04
CA MET A 77 -14.11 32.31 7.00
C MET A 77 -13.43 30.96 7.27
N GLY A 78 -14.16 29.85 7.05
CA GLY A 78 -13.61 28.51 7.09
C GLY A 78 -12.70 28.28 5.89
N ILE A 79 -11.39 28.11 6.11
CA ILE A 79 -10.44 27.84 5.04
C ILE A 79 -10.32 26.32 4.84
N HIS A 80 -10.67 25.85 3.64
CA HIS A 80 -10.50 24.46 3.23
C HIS A 80 -9.41 24.38 2.15
N LEU A 81 -8.34 23.63 2.45
CA LEU A 81 -7.25 23.36 1.50
C LEU A 81 -7.50 22.00 0.85
N MET A 82 -7.49 21.97 -0.48
CA MET A 82 -7.65 20.73 -1.25
C MET A 82 -6.60 20.69 -2.35
N SER A 83 -5.98 19.53 -2.55
CA SER A 83 -5.07 19.29 -3.66
C SER A 83 -4.98 17.80 -3.92
N ASN A 84 -4.87 17.42 -5.19
CA ASN A 84 -4.63 16.03 -5.58
C ASN A 84 -3.35 15.50 -4.95
N SER A 85 -2.29 16.32 -4.85
CA SER A 85 -1.02 15.93 -4.23
C SER A 85 -1.17 15.59 -2.74
N LEU A 86 -1.95 16.39 -2.00
CA LEU A 86 -2.23 16.12 -0.58
C LEU A 86 -3.06 14.84 -0.40
N ILE A 87 -4.01 14.60 -1.30
CA ILE A 87 -4.82 13.37 -1.30
C ILE A 87 -3.92 12.16 -1.56
N TYR A 88 -3.03 12.20 -2.56
CA TYR A 88 -2.12 11.09 -2.85
C TYR A 88 -1.13 10.84 -1.71
N ASP A 89 -0.57 11.88 -1.11
CA ASP A 89 0.33 11.77 0.04
C ASP A 89 -0.40 11.11 1.23
N TYR A 90 -1.59 11.61 1.58
CA TYR A 90 -2.44 11.04 2.62
C TYR A 90 -2.77 9.57 2.34
N ILE A 91 -3.19 9.25 1.12
CA ILE A 91 -3.52 7.89 0.70
C ILE A 91 -2.30 6.98 0.87
N ASN A 92 -1.15 7.35 0.29
CA ASN A 92 0.08 6.55 0.37
C ASN A 92 0.54 6.33 1.81
N HIS A 93 0.51 7.37 2.65
CA HIS A 93 0.92 7.30 4.05
C HIS A 93 0.01 6.35 4.86
N ASN A 94 -1.31 6.53 4.77
CA ASN A 94 -2.26 5.69 5.50
C ASN A 94 -2.20 4.24 5.04
N ILE A 95 -1.98 4.02 3.75
CA ILE A 95 -1.83 2.69 3.18
C ILE A 95 -0.58 2.02 3.74
N ALA A 96 0.57 2.68 3.69
CA ALA A 96 1.81 2.15 4.26
C ALA A 96 1.64 1.74 5.72
N ILE A 97 1.01 2.60 6.53
CA ILE A 97 0.70 2.31 7.95
C ILE A 97 -0.24 1.12 8.08
N THR A 98 -1.36 1.13 7.34
CA THR A 98 -2.38 0.08 7.43
C THR A 98 -1.78 -1.27 7.06
N LEU A 99 -0.96 -1.32 6.02
CA LEU A 99 -0.28 -2.54 5.57
C LEU A 99 0.75 -3.05 6.57
N PHE A 100 1.51 -2.15 7.20
CA PHE A 100 2.41 -2.54 8.28
C PHE A 100 1.64 -3.19 9.43
N TYR A 101 0.52 -2.59 9.86
CA TYR A 101 -0.33 -3.18 10.88
C TYR A 101 -1.02 -4.47 10.43
N SER A 102 -1.49 -4.57 9.18
CA SER A 102 -2.09 -5.78 8.63
C SER A 102 -1.08 -6.92 8.56
N LEU A 103 0.15 -6.65 8.11
CA LEU A 103 1.23 -7.63 8.05
C LEU A 103 1.62 -8.10 9.46
N LEU A 104 1.77 -7.17 10.40
CA LEU A 104 2.10 -7.49 11.79
C LEU A 104 1.00 -8.32 12.44
N THR A 105 -0.27 -7.90 12.31
CA THR A 105 -1.42 -8.59 12.93
C THR A 105 -1.66 -9.96 12.29
N SER A 106 -1.56 -10.06 10.96
CA SER A 106 -1.62 -11.34 10.24
C SER A 106 -0.48 -12.26 10.66
N GLY A 107 0.77 -11.78 10.66
CA GLY A 107 1.93 -12.57 11.09
C GLY A 107 1.78 -13.11 12.52
N ILE A 108 1.31 -12.28 13.45
CA ILE A 108 1.01 -12.72 14.83
C ILE A 108 -0.08 -13.79 14.84
N ALA A 109 -1.17 -13.58 14.10
CA ALA A 109 -2.27 -14.54 14.02
C ALA A 109 -1.82 -15.89 13.45
N ILE A 110 -0.99 -15.89 12.40
CA ILE A 110 -0.42 -17.09 11.79
C ILE A 110 0.48 -17.82 12.80
N VAL A 111 1.41 -17.12 13.45
CA VAL A 111 2.29 -17.75 14.45
C VAL A 111 1.47 -18.36 15.59
N LEU A 112 0.42 -17.68 16.07
CA LEU A 112 -0.46 -18.20 17.10
C LEU A 112 -1.20 -19.45 16.63
N MET A 113 -1.75 -19.45 15.42
CA MET A 113 -2.40 -20.61 14.82
C MET A 113 -1.43 -21.80 14.72
N LEU A 114 -0.24 -21.58 14.17
CA LEU A 114 0.80 -22.60 14.06
C LEU A 114 1.27 -23.10 15.43
N PHE A 115 1.32 -22.22 16.44
CA PHE A 115 1.63 -22.58 17.81
C PHE A 115 0.57 -23.53 18.39
N PHE A 116 -0.73 -23.29 18.16
CA PHE A 116 -1.77 -24.20 18.64
C PHE A 116 -1.72 -25.58 17.99
N ILE A 117 -1.31 -25.66 16.72
CA ILE A 117 -1.17 -26.92 15.98
C ILE A 117 0.08 -27.69 16.43
N THR A 118 1.23 -27.01 16.46
CA THR A 118 2.54 -27.64 16.75
C THR A 118 2.81 -27.79 18.25
N LYS A 119 2.13 -27.01 19.09
CA LYS A 119 2.37 -26.86 20.54
C LYS A 119 3.82 -26.50 20.89
N SER A 120 4.54 -25.84 19.97
CA SER A 120 5.94 -25.45 20.15
C SER A 120 6.29 -24.18 19.39
N TRP A 121 6.72 -23.15 20.11
CA TRP A 121 7.11 -21.86 19.52
C TRP A 121 8.25 -21.99 18.50
N LYS A 122 9.21 -22.87 18.75
CA LYS A 122 10.28 -23.15 17.77
C LYS A 122 9.72 -23.69 16.46
N GLN A 123 8.78 -24.62 16.54
CA GLN A 123 8.21 -25.26 15.35
C GLN A 123 7.27 -24.32 14.60
N ALA A 124 6.50 -23.51 15.32
CA ALA A 124 5.66 -22.48 14.72
C ALA A 124 6.47 -21.44 13.93
N LEU A 125 7.55 -20.91 14.52
CA LEU A 125 8.41 -19.92 13.84
C LEU A 125 9.17 -20.51 12.66
N ILE A 126 9.68 -21.74 12.81
CA ILE A 126 10.39 -22.42 11.72
C ILE A 126 9.41 -22.79 10.58
N GLY A 127 8.15 -23.08 10.89
CA GLY A 127 7.11 -23.34 9.91
C GLY A 127 6.84 -22.17 8.94
N LEU A 128 7.19 -20.94 9.32
CA LEU A 128 7.06 -19.77 8.43
C LEU A 128 8.17 -19.66 7.38
N LEU A 129 9.34 -20.27 7.62
CA LEU A 129 10.51 -20.11 6.74
C LEU A 129 10.26 -20.48 5.28
N PRO A 130 9.58 -21.60 4.96
CA PRO A 130 9.29 -21.98 3.58
C PRO A 130 8.49 -20.93 2.81
N ASN A 131 7.71 -20.10 3.50
CA ASN A 131 6.82 -19.10 2.89
C ASN A 131 7.50 -17.74 2.73
N VAL A 132 8.55 -17.45 3.51
CA VAL A 132 9.35 -16.23 3.36
C VAL A 132 10.09 -16.19 2.02
N VAL A 133 10.59 -17.34 1.56
CA VAL A 133 11.32 -17.45 0.29
C VAL A 133 10.46 -17.05 -0.92
N PRO A 134 9.31 -17.69 -1.20
CA PRO A 134 8.47 -17.33 -2.33
C PRO A 134 7.90 -15.91 -2.20
N LEU A 135 7.58 -15.45 -0.98
CA LEU A 135 7.17 -14.06 -0.76
C LEU A 135 8.27 -13.05 -1.12
N SER A 136 9.53 -13.37 -0.83
CA SER A 136 10.66 -12.50 -1.18
C SER A 136 10.76 -12.25 -2.69
N ILE A 137 10.21 -13.16 -3.51
CA ILE A 137 10.18 -13.01 -4.96
C ILE A 137 9.23 -11.89 -5.39
N ALA A 138 8.08 -11.69 -4.72
CA ALA A 138 7.24 -10.52 -4.99
C ALA A 138 8.01 -9.21 -4.75
N VAL A 139 8.68 -9.12 -3.60
CA VAL A 139 9.49 -7.94 -3.24
C VAL A 139 10.63 -7.74 -4.24
N TRP A 140 11.28 -8.82 -4.65
CA TRP A 140 12.37 -8.81 -5.62
C TRP A 140 11.90 -8.33 -7.00
N VAL A 141 10.76 -8.85 -7.49
CA VAL A 141 10.14 -8.40 -8.74
C VAL A 141 9.77 -6.93 -8.64
N PHE A 142 9.09 -6.48 -7.58
CA PHE A 142 8.75 -5.07 -7.44
C PHE A 142 9.98 -4.15 -7.42
N SER A 143 11.05 -4.56 -6.75
CA SER A 143 12.30 -3.82 -6.68
C SER A 143 13.00 -3.70 -8.05
N ILE A 144 13.10 -4.79 -8.82
CA ILE A 144 13.79 -4.79 -10.13
C ILE A 144 13.04 -3.98 -11.17
N PHE A 145 11.71 -4.09 -11.20
CA PHE A 145 10.88 -3.36 -12.16
C PHE A 145 10.66 -1.89 -11.76
N GLY A 146 11.30 -1.42 -10.68
CA GLY A 146 11.23 -0.03 -10.25
C GLY A 146 9.87 0.37 -9.70
N PHE A 147 9.05 -0.59 -9.28
CA PHE A 147 7.80 -0.28 -8.58
C PHE A 147 8.15 0.25 -7.20
N SER A 148 7.84 1.52 -6.98
CA SER A 148 7.87 2.11 -5.64
C SER A 148 6.92 1.36 -4.72
N LEU A 149 7.29 1.23 -3.44
CA LEU A 149 6.36 0.73 -2.42
C LEU A 149 5.13 1.65 -2.40
N ASN A 150 4.05 1.13 -2.96
CA ASN A 150 2.79 1.81 -3.14
C ASN A 150 1.65 0.86 -2.72
N ILE A 151 0.42 1.38 -2.77
CA ILE A 151 -0.78 0.61 -2.44
C ILE A 151 -0.83 -0.76 -3.10
N LEU A 152 -0.52 -0.82 -4.39
CA LEU A 152 -0.66 -2.03 -5.18
C LEU A 152 0.37 -3.09 -4.75
N THR A 153 1.64 -2.69 -4.65
CA THR A 153 2.72 -3.60 -4.26
C THR A 153 2.45 -4.24 -2.90
N ALA A 154 1.91 -3.45 -1.97
CA ALA A 154 1.72 -3.91 -0.62
C ALA A 154 0.40 -4.68 -0.42
N ILE A 155 -0.69 -4.33 -1.12
CA ILE A 155 -1.87 -5.21 -1.21
C ILE A 155 -1.47 -6.57 -1.77
N THR A 156 -0.66 -6.59 -2.84
CA THR A 156 -0.16 -7.84 -3.43
C THR A 156 0.58 -8.68 -2.41
N ALA A 157 1.52 -8.07 -1.66
CA ALA A 157 2.29 -8.76 -0.65
C ALA A 157 1.41 -9.32 0.48
N THR A 158 0.47 -8.52 1.01
CA THR A 158 -0.44 -8.96 2.09
C THR A 158 -1.34 -10.12 1.66
N VAL A 159 -1.90 -10.07 0.44
CA VAL A 159 -2.74 -11.16 -0.08
C VAL A 159 -1.92 -12.43 -0.32
N CYS A 160 -0.73 -12.31 -0.90
CA CYS A 160 0.14 -13.48 -1.11
C CYS A 160 0.50 -14.17 0.20
N ILE A 161 0.80 -13.41 1.27
CA ILE A 161 1.15 -13.97 2.58
C ILE A 161 0.04 -14.84 3.16
N GLY A 162 -1.21 -14.33 3.12
CA GLY A 162 -2.36 -15.03 3.69
C GLY A 162 -2.94 -16.14 2.81
N LEU A 163 -2.38 -16.36 1.61
CA LEU A 163 -2.72 -17.49 0.76
C LEU A 163 -1.61 -18.54 0.73
N LEU A 164 -0.35 -18.15 0.93
CA LEU A 164 0.79 -19.07 1.00
C LEU A 164 0.89 -19.81 2.34
N ASP A 165 0.31 -19.27 3.41
CA ASP A 165 0.38 -19.88 4.75
C ASP A 165 -0.61 -21.04 4.95
N ASP A 166 -1.66 -21.14 4.14
CA ASP A 166 -2.71 -22.16 4.26
C ASP A 166 -2.17 -23.59 4.04
N ASP A 167 -1.37 -23.81 2.99
CA ASP A 167 -0.79 -25.11 2.68
C ASP A 167 0.14 -25.59 3.82
N THR A 168 0.91 -24.67 4.40
CA THR A 168 1.73 -24.90 5.59
C THR A 168 0.89 -25.32 6.81
N VAL A 169 -0.26 -24.69 7.05
CA VAL A 169 -1.20 -25.09 8.12
C VAL A 169 -1.69 -26.52 7.91
N HIS A 170 -2.10 -26.85 6.69
CA HIS A 170 -2.56 -28.18 6.31
C HIS A 170 -1.47 -29.26 6.50
N LEU A 171 -0.23 -28.96 6.11
CA LEU A 171 0.91 -29.84 6.30
C LEU A 171 1.24 -30.06 7.79
N LEU A 172 1.27 -28.99 8.58
CA LEU A 172 1.54 -29.06 10.02
C LEU A 172 0.43 -29.77 10.77
N TYR A 173 -0.83 -29.51 10.44
CA TYR A 173 -1.98 -30.20 11.02
C TYR A 173 -1.89 -31.71 10.75
N ARG A 174 -1.58 -32.09 9.51
CA ARG A 174 -1.48 -33.50 9.15
C ARG A 174 -0.32 -34.21 9.86
N LYS A 175 0.81 -33.53 10.05
CA LYS A 175 1.97 -34.09 10.75
C LYS A 175 1.80 -34.14 12.27
N PHE A 176 1.33 -33.07 12.90
CA PHE A 176 1.32 -32.95 14.37
C PHE A 176 0.02 -33.41 15.02
N VAL A 177 -1.12 -33.20 14.36
CA VAL A 177 -2.44 -33.58 14.89
C VAL A 177 -2.83 -34.97 14.40
N LEU A 178 -2.83 -35.19 13.08
CA LEU A 178 -3.23 -36.47 12.49
C LEU A 178 -2.12 -37.53 12.52
N LYS A 179 -0.85 -37.12 12.68
CA LYS A 179 0.32 -38.01 12.64
C LYS A 179 0.40 -38.86 11.36
N GLN A 180 0.03 -38.26 10.22
CA GLN A 180 0.02 -38.91 8.91
C GLN A 180 1.14 -38.37 8.01
N PRO A 181 1.58 -39.16 7.01
CA PRO A 181 2.61 -38.72 6.08
C PRO A 181 2.12 -37.55 5.22
N VAL A 182 2.88 -36.46 5.24
CA VAL A 182 2.59 -35.22 4.50
C VAL A 182 2.65 -35.38 2.98
N ASN A 183 3.38 -36.38 2.47
CA ASN A 183 3.53 -36.63 1.02
C ASN A 183 2.18 -36.87 0.31
N THR A 184 1.18 -37.34 1.04
CA THR A 184 -0.17 -37.56 0.49
C THR A 184 -0.93 -36.26 0.22
N LEU A 185 -0.44 -35.11 0.70
CA LEU A 185 -0.95 -33.77 0.38
C LEU A 185 -0.28 -33.14 -0.84
N ALA A 186 0.84 -33.68 -1.32
CA ALA A 186 1.63 -33.04 -2.38
C ALA A 186 0.79 -32.77 -3.64
N ASN A 187 -0.02 -33.73 -4.07
CA ASN A 187 -0.91 -33.55 -5.22
C ASN A 187 -1.97 -32.46 -4.98
N SER A 188 -2.49 -32.35 -3.76
CA SER A 188 -3.49 -31.32 -3.43
C SER A 188 -2.87 -29.93 -3.48
N ILE A 189 -1.70 -29.74 -2.88
CA ILE A 189 -0.94 -28.48 -2.85
C ILE A 189 -0.55 -28.04 -4.27
N VAL A 190 -0.08 -28.99 -5.10
CA VAL A 190 0.25 -28.70 -6.50
C VAL A 190 -0.99 -28.26 -7.27
N ASN A 191 -2.13 -28.94 -7.07
CA ASN A 191 -3.36 -28.61 -7.77
C ASN A 191 -3.92 -27.24 -7.35
N THR A 192 -3.92 -26.92 -6.05
CA THR A 192 -4.38 -25.62 -5.55
C THR A 192 -3.51 -24.50 -6.08
N ALA A 193 -2.20 -24.65 -6.03
CA ALA A 193 -1.30 -23.61 -6.49
C ALA A 193 -1.27 -23.45 -8.02
N ILE A 194 -1.48 -24.51 -8.81
CA ILE A 194 -1.74 -24.38 -10.26
C ILE A 194 -3.04 -23.60 -10.49
N LEU A 195 -4.10 -23.93 -9.77
CA LEU A 195 -5.39 -23.25 -9.90
C LEU A 195 -5.27 -21.76 -9.56
N LEU A 196 -4.55 -21.43 -8.48
CA LEU A 196 -4.28 -20.04 -8.09
C LEU A 196 -3.39 -19.34 -9.10
N ALA A 197 -2.31 -19.97 -9.56
CA ALA A 197 -1.42 -19.37 -10.57
C ALA A 197 -2.15 -19.06 -11.88
N VAL A 198 -3.01 -19.97 -12.36
CA VAL A 198 -3.85 -19.74 -13.54
C VAL A 198 -4.92 -18.68 -13.27
N GLY A 199 -5.58 -18.74 -12.11
CA GLY A 199 -6.60 -17.78 -11.68
C GLY A 199 -6.08 -16.34 -11.64
N PHE A 200 -4.95 -16.12 -10.96
CA PHE A 200 -4.26 -14.83 -10.94
C PHE A 200 -3.66 -14.47 -12.31
N GLY A 201 -3.25 -15.47 -13.10
CA GLY A 201 -2.78 -15.27 -14.46
C GLY A 201 -3.83 -14.62 -15.39
N PHE A 202 -5.12 -14.92 -15.20
CA PHE A 202 -6.19 -14.27 -15.97
C PHE A 202 -6.25 -12.75 -15.79
N PHE A 203 -5.75 -12.22 -14.69
CA PHE A 203 -5.75 -10.77 -14.44
C PHE A 203 -4.78 -10.02 -15.36
N LEU A 204 -3.81 -10.72 -15.98
CA LEU A 204 -2.97 -10.15 -17.04
C LEU A 204 -3.77 -9.70 -18.26
N MET A 205 -5.00 -10.21 -18.46
CA MET A 205 -5.90 -9.82 -19.54
C MET A 205 -6.74 -8.56 -19.20
N SER A 206 -6.59 -7.99 -18.00
CA SER A 206 -7.33 -6.79 -17.60
C SER A 206 -6.85 -5.56 -18.37
N ASP A 207 -7.75 -4.65 -18.75
CA ASP A 207 -7.35 -3.33 -19.31
C ASP A 207 -6.74 -2.39 -18.26
N PHE A 208 -6.84 -2.73 -16.97
CA PHE A 208 -6.33 -1.90 -15.88
C PHE A 208 -4.95 -2.39 -15.43
N TYR A 209 -3.92 -1.59 -15.71
CA TYR A 209 -2.52 -1.94 -15.43
C TYR A 209 -2.25 -2.39 -13.99
N PRO A 210 -2.82 -1.77 -12.93
CA PRO A 210 -2.66 -2.27 -11.57
C PRO A 210 -3.15 -3.70 -11.38
N THR A 211 -4.26 -4.08 -12.00
CA THR A 211 -4.80 -5.45 -11.93
C THR A 211 -3.88 -6.44 -12.64
N GLN A 212 -3.32 -6.06 -13.79
CA GLN A 212 -2.34 -6.89 -14.50
C GLN A 212 -1.11 -7.18 -13.62
N VAL A 213 -0.53 -6.14 -13.01
CA VAL A 213 0.65 -6.27 -12.15
C VAL A 213 0.35 -7.12 -10.92
N PHE A 214 -0.76 -6.86 -10.22
CA PHE A 214 -1.20 -7.66 -9.07
C PHE A 214 -1.36 -9.14 -9.44
N GLY A 215 -2.02 -9.42 -10.58
CA GLY A 215 -2.21 -10.77 -11.10
C GLY A 215 -0.91 -11.48 -11.45
N GLY A 216 -0.08 -10.85 -12.28
CA GLY A 216 1.17 -11.41 -12.76
C GLY A 216 2.16 -11.72 -11.64
N VAL A 217 2.30 -10.79 -10.69
CA VAL A 217 3.19 -11.00 -9.53
C VAL A 217 2.64 -12.09 -8.62
N SER A 218 1.34 -12.09 -8.32
CA SER A 218 0.73 -13.13 -7.48
C SER A 218 0.89 -14.53 -8.10
N ALA A 219 0.61 -14.65 -9.41
CA ALA A 219 0.77 -15.92 -10.14
C ALA A 219 2.20 -16.45 -10.04
N LEU A 220 3.19 -15.56 -10.19
CA LEU A 220 4.61 -15.90 -10.06
C LEU A 220 4.94 -16.36 -8.63
N VAL A 221 4.45 -15.66 -7.61
CA VAL A 221 4.65 -16.07 -6.20
C VAL A 221 4.12 -17.48 -5.95
N PHE A 222 2.93 -17.84 -6.45
CA PHE A 222 2.39 -19.19 -6.27
C PHE A 222 3.21 -20.27 -6.99
N VAL A 223 3.69 -20.01 -8.19
CA VAL A 223 4.54 -20.96 -8.93
C VAL A 223 5.81 -21.29 -8.13
N PHE A 224 6.46 -20.27 -7.57
CA PHE A 224 7.63 -20.47 -6.72
C PHE A 224 7.29 -20.94 -5.30
N GLY A 225 6.08 -20.64 -4.82
CA GLY A 225 5.52 -21.09 -3.55
C GLY A 225 5.51 -22.60 -3.46
N ILE A 226 5.01 -23.28 -4.49
CA ILE A 226 5.04 -24.75 -4.60
C ILE A 226 6.46 -25.29 -4.45
N LEU A 227 7.43 -24.66 -5.11
CA LEU A 227 8.83 -25.10 -5.02
C LEU A 227 9.34 -24.97 -3.59
N GLY A 228 9.04 -23.85 -2.93
CA GLY A 228 9.37 -23.62 -1.53
C GLY A 228 8.73 -24.66 -0.60
N GLU A 229 7.44 -24.92 -0.74
CA GLU A 229 6.73 -25.85 0.14
C GLU A 229 7.05 -27.32 -0.14
N LEU A 230 7.23 -27.75 -1.38
CA LEU A 230 7.56 -29.15 -1.62
C LEU A 230 9.02 -29.48 -1.28
N THR A 231 9.93 -28.50 -1.35
CA THR A 231 11.35 -28.72 -1.07
C THR A 231 11.76 -28.23 0.31
N LEU A 232 11.66 -26.93 0.58
CA LEU A 232 12.14 -26.31 1.81
C LEU A 232 11.34 -26.79 3.02
N PHE A 233 10.01 -26.91 2.92
CA PHE A 233 9.22 -27.40 4.05
C PHE A 233 9.65 -28.82 4.45
N GLN A 234 9.86 -29.73 3.49
CA GLN A 234 10.30 -31.10 3.79
C GLN A 234 11.68 -31.10 4.48
N VAL A 235 12.64 -30.33 3.95
CA VAL A 235 13.99 -30.20 4.53
C VAL A 235 13.92 -29.62 5.94
N VAL A 236 13.15 -28.56 6.13
CA VAL A 236 12.96 -27.89 7.42
C VAL A 236 12.31 -28.83 8.42
N MET A 237 11.29 -29.58 8.00
CA MET A 237 10.58 -30.52 8.85
C MET A 237 11.41 -31.76 9.22
N ASP A 238 12.31 -32.19 8.35
CA ASP A 238 13.30 -33.25 8.63
C ASP A 238 14.38 -32.76 9.60
N TRP A 239 14.73 -31.47 9.57
CA TRP A 239 15.70 -30.87 10.49
C TRP A 239 15.16 -30.70 11.92
N ILE A 240 13.87 -30.36 12.06
CA ILE A 240 13.21 -30.21 13.38
C ILE A 240 13.04 -31.56 14.09
N GLN A 241 12.76 -32.63 13.34
CA GLN A 241 12.67 -33.99 13.85
C GLN A 241 13.59 -34.89 13.01
N PRO A 242 14.92 -34.87 13.28
CA PRO A 242 15.80 -35.84 12.64
C PRO A 242 15.20 -37.21 12.90
N LYS A 243 15.01 -38.00 11.84
CA LYS A 243 14.46 -39.37 11.94
C LYS A 243 15.11 -40.02 13.16
N SER A 244 14.31 -40.29 14.19
CA SER A 244 14.74 -41.18 15.26
C SER A 244 15.25 -42.41 14.54
N LYS A 245 16.56 -42.70 14.68
CA LYS A 245 17.17 -43.90 14.13
C LYS A 245 16.38 -45.07 14.69
N SER A 246 15.43 -45.58 13.91
CA SER A 246 14.85 -46.89 14.17
C SER A 246 15.90 -47.87 13.69
N GLN A 247 16.55 -48.49 14.69
CA GLN A 247 17.61 -49.52 14.69
C GLN A 247 18.97 -49.00 15.13
#